data_AF-A0A183ER77-F1
#
_entry.id   AF-A0A183ER77-F1
#
_cell.length_a   1.000
_cell.length_b   1.000
_cell.length_c   1.000
_cell.angle_alpha   90.00
_cell.angle_beta   90.00
_cell.angle_gamma   90.00
#
_symmetry.space_group_name_H-M   'P 1'
#
loop_
_entity.id
_entity.type
_entity.pdbx_description
1 polymer ?
#
loop_
_entity_poly.entity_id
_entity_poly.type
_entity_poly.pdbx_seq_one_letter_code
_entity_poly.pdbx_strand_id
1 'polypeptide(L)'
;MNRLEKCNELQRLKLVAVDEVHCCSQWGHDFRPDFKFLNILKRQFPSVPLIGLTATATADVVDDVKNILGIPGLLSFYYVPNSGPFFICCGRGKHRDH
;
A
#
# COMPACT_ATOMS: atom_id res chain seq x y z
N MET A 1 -0.70 12.80 -20.65
CA MET A 1 -1.54 12.71 -19.45
C MET A 1 -2.20 11.34 -19.44
N ASN A 2 -1.84 10.50 -18.47
CA ASN A 2 -2.40 9.15 -18.37
C ASN A 2 -3.84 9.20 -17.83
N ARG A 3 -4.61 8.10 -17.96
CA ARG A 3 -6.01 8.08 -17.52
C ARG A 3 -6.16 8.24 -15.99
N LEU A 4 -5.20 7.77 -15.19
CA LEU A 4 -5.23 7.93 -13.73
C LEU A 4 -5.02 9.38 -13.29
N GLU A 5 -4.09 10.10 -13.92
CA GLU A 5 -3.83 11.52 -13.69
C GLU A 5 -5.10 12.34 -13.92
N LYS A 6 -5.78 12.08 -15.05
CA LYS A 6 -7.07 12.73 -15.35
C LYS A 6 -8.15 12.41 -14.31
N CYS A 7 -8.21 11.16 -13.82
CA CYS A 7 -9.12 10.80 -12.73
C CYS A 7 -8.77 11.50 -11.42
N ASN A 8 -7.49 11.68 -11.11
CA ASN A 8 -7.04 12.39 -9.92
C ASN A 8 -7.34 13.90 -10.00
N GLU A 9 -7.09 14.54 -11.14
CA GLU A 9 -7.42 15.96 -11.39
C GLU A 9 -8.92 16.25 -11.25
N LEU A 10 -9.76 15.35 -11.76
CA LEU A 10 -11.22 15.43 -11.60
C LEU A 10 -11.71 15.00 -10.20
N GLN A 11 -10.80 14.74 -9.25
CA GLN A 11 -11.07 14.23 -7.91
C GLN A 11 -11.89 12.92 -7.88
N ARG A 12 -11.78 12.08 -8.91
CA ARG A 12 -12.46 10.78 -9.04
C ARG A 12 -11.61 9.61 -8.53
N LEU A 13 -10.31 9.77 -8.38
CA LEU A 13 -9.44 8.79 -7.74
C LEU A 13 -9.45 9.01 -6.22
N LYS A 14 -10.16 8.16 -5.47
CA LYS A 14 -10.39 8.33 -4.03
C LYS A 14 -9.53 7.44 -3.14
N LEU A 15 -9.09 6.30 -3.64
CA LEU A 15 -8.34 5.29 -2.89
C LEU A 15 -7.56 4.42 -3.88
N VAL A 16 -6.37 4.00 -3.49
CA VAL A 16 -5.64 2.90 -4.15
C VAL A 16 -5.57 1.74 -3.17
N ALA A 17 -6.07 0.58 -3.60
CA ALA A 17 -5.93 -0.67 -2.86
C ALA A 17 -4.95 -1.60 -3.58
N VAL A 18 -3.97 -2.11 -2.84
CA VAL A 18 -2.99 -3.10 -3.30
C VAL A 18 -3.31 -4.40 -2.58
N ASP A 19 -3.81 -5.35 -3.34
CA ASP A 19 -4.01 -6.72 -2.84
C ASP A 19 -2.70 -7.50 -2.90
N GLU A 20 -2.58 -8.52 -2.05
CA GLU A 20 -1.36 -9.31 -1.84
C GLU A 20 -0.09 -8.47 -1.70
N VAL A 21 -0.16 -7.46 -0.82
CA VAL A 21 0.94 -6.52 -0.62
C VAL A 21 2.25 -7.20 -0.17
N HIS A 22 2.17 -8.42 0.38
CA HIS A 22 3.35 -9.21 0.73
C HIS A 22 4.26 -9.52 -0.48
N CYS A 23 3.72 -9.53 -1.71
CA CYS A 23 4.49 -9.75 -2.93
C CYS A 23 5.57 -8.69 -3.19
N CYS A 24 5.50 -7.53 -2.53
CA CYS A 24 6.55 -6.51 -2.61
C CYS A 24 7.88 -7.01 -2.04
N SER A 25 7.82 -7.85 -1.00
CA SER A 25 8.97 -8.26 -0.23
C SER A 25 9.61 -9.52 -0.80
N GLN A 26 10.95 -9.52 -0.87
CA GLN A 26 11.71 -10.73 -1.25
C GLN A 26 11.70 -11.81 -0.16
N TRP A 27 11.34 -11.44 1.06
CA TRP A 27 11.16 -12.36 2.18
C TRP A 27 9.79 -13.03 2.18
N GLY A 28 8.88 -12.58 1.29
CA GLY A 28 7.59 -13.21 1.05
C GLY A 28 7.74 -14.49 0.21
N HIS A 29 6.73 -15.37 0.31
CA HIS A 29 6.73 -16.63 -0.43
C HIS A 29 6.38 -16.47 -1.92
N ASP A 30 5.72 -15.37 -2.33
CA ASP A 30 5.37 -15.03 -3.72
C ASP A 30 5.91 -13.64 -4.10
N PHE A 31 7.24 -13.49 -4.17
CA PHE A 31 7.86 -12.21 -4.53
C PHE A 31 7.62 -11.83 -6.01
N ARG A 32 7.13 -10.61 -6.24
CA ARG A 32 6.93 -10.05 -7.58
C ARG A 32 7.73 -8.74 -7.74
N PRO A 33 8.75 -8.69 -8.63
CA PRO A 33 9.60 -7.51 -8.77
C PRO A 33 8.81 -6.26 -9.18
N ASP A 34 7.73 -6.41 -9.94
CA ASP A 34 6.89 -5.30 -10.40
C ASP A 34 6.23 -4.52 -9.23
N PHE A 35 5.99 -5.19 -8.10
CA PHE A 35 5.38 -4.57 -6.92
C PHE A 35 6.30 -3.52 -6.28
N LYS A 36 7.63 -3.60 -6.50
CA LYS A 36 8.57 -2.59 -6.00
C LYS A 36 8.34 -1.21 -6.63
N PHE A 37 7.74 -1.16 -7.81
CA PHE A 37 7.43 0.10 -8.49
C PHE A 37 6.15 0.78 -7.97
N LEU A 38 5.36 0.12 -7.11
CA LEU A 38 4.10 0.68 -6.60
C LEU A 38 4.27 1.95 -5.77
N ASN A 39 5.48 2.25 -5.27
CA ASN A 39 5.76 3.53 -4.61
C ASN A 39 5.45 4.74 -5.51
N ILE A 40 5.50 4.56 -6.84
CA ILE A 40 5.21 5.63 -7.79
C ILE A 40 3.79 6.16 -7.62
N LEU A 41 2.84 5.30 -7.24
CA LEU A 41 1.45 5.68 -7.00
C LEU A 41 1.36 6.69 -5.86
N LYS A 42 2.15 6.51 -4.80
CA LYS A 42 2.16 7.45 -3.68
C LYS A 42 2.89 8.75 -4.00
N ARG A 43 3.93 8.68 -4.84
CA ARG A 43 4.66 9.87 -5.33
C ARG A 43 3.80 10.71 -6.29
N GLN A 44 3.09 10.08 -7.21
CA GLN A 44 2.21 10.73 -8.19
C GLN A 44 0.90 11.21 -7.57
N PHE A 45 0.33 10.45 -6.64
CA PHE A 45 -0.97 10.75 -6.02
C PHE A 45 -0.83 10.89 -4.49
N PRO A 46 -0.08 11.88 -3.99
CA PRO A 46 0.23 11.99 -2.55
C PRO A 46 -1.02 12.19 -1.68
N SER A 47 -2.04 12.88 -2.20
CA SER A 47 -3.32 13.11 -1.53
C SER A 47 -4.24 11.88 -1.51
N VAL A 48 -4.01 10.91 -2.38
CA VAL A 48 -4.82 9.69 -2.43
C VAL A 48 -4.33 8.72 -1.35
N PRO A 49 -5.22 8.22 -0.48
CA PRO A 49 -4.89 7.15 0.46
C PRO A 49 -4.47 5.88 -0.28
N LEU A 50 -3.51 5.15 0.29
CA LEU A 50 -3.09 3.84 -0.21
C LEU A 50 -3.33 2.81 0.89
N ILE A 51 -4.01 1.72 0.55
CA ILE A 51 -4.22 0.58 1.45
C ILE A 51 -3.58 -0.67 0.84
N GLY A 52 -2.75 -1.35 1.62
CA GLY A 52 -2.21 -2.67 1.31
C GLY A 52 -2.93 -3.74 2.12
N LEU A 53 -3.31 -4.83 1.47
CA LEU A 53 -4.03 -5.95 2.08
C LEU A 53 -3.27 -7.24 1.84
N THR A 54 -3.23 -8.13 2.83
CA THR A 54 -2.81 -9.51 2.62
C THR A 54 -3.27 -10.42 3.75
N ALA A 55 -3.44 -11.71 3.43
CA ALA A 55 -3.80 -12.75 4.38
C ALA A 55 -2.63 -13.30 5.19
N THR A 56 -1.39 -13.16 4.72
CA THR A 56 -0.21 -13.66 5.44
C THR A 56 0.94 -12.66 5.32
N ALA A 57 1.44 -12.18 6.46
CA ALA A 57 2.64 -11.38 6.52
C ALA A 57 3.40 -11.62 7.83
N THR A 58 4.68 -11.98 7.73
CA THR A 58 5.60 -11.99 8.86
C THR A 58 6.00 -10.56 9.22
N ALA A 59 6.57 -10.35 10.41
CA ALA A 59 7.06 -9.03 10.82
C ALA A 59 8.07 -8.45 9.82
N ASP A 60 8.99 -9.27 9.32
CA ASP A 60 10.01 -8.86 8.34
C ASP A 60 9.38 -8.42 7.00
N VAL A 61 8.40 -9.18 6.50
CA VAL A 61 7.66 -8.83 5.29
C VAL A 61 6.91 -7.51 5.47
N VAL A 62 6.30 -7.31 6.64
CA VAL A 62 5.62 -6.05 6.93
C VAL A 62 6.59 -4.88 6.86
N ASP A 63 7.72 -4.97 7.54
CA ASP A 63 8.69 -3.86 7.59
C ASP A 63 9.30 -3.57 6.23
N ASP A 64 9.58 -4.61 5.42
CA ASP A 64 10.02 -4.43 4.04
C ASP A 64 8.94 -3.76 3.18
N VAL A 65 7.67 -4.16 3.32
CA VAL A 65 6.54 -3.48 2.65
C VAL A 65 6.44 -2.01 3.05
N LYS A 66 6.64 -1.66 4.32
CA LYS A 66 6.64 -0.25 4.77
C LYS A 66 7.71 0.55 4.05
N ASN A 67 8.91 -0.02 3.94
CA ASN A 67 10.06 0.61 3.31
C ASN A 67 9.87 0.77 1.79
N ILE A 68 9.39 -0.27 1.12
CA ILE A 68 9.18 -0.27 -0.34
C ILE A 68 8.10 0.73 -0.74
N LEU A 69 6.95 0.73 -0.06
CA LEU A 69 5.85 1.64 -0.36
C LEU A 69 6.16 3.08 0.05
N GLY A 70 7.08 3.29 1.00
CA GLY A 70 7.58 4.61 1.39
C GLY A 70 6.48 5.53 1.94
N ILE A 71 5.53 4.97 2.69
CA ILE A 71 4.35 5.69 3.16
C ILE A 71 4.62 6.31 4.55
N PRO A 72 4.68 7.64 4.67
CA PRO A 72 4.86 8.30 5.97
C PRO A 72 3.60 8.14 6.84
N GLY A 73 3.79 7.80 8.12
CA GLY A 73 2.68 7.64 9.07
C GLY A 73 1.82 6.41 8.81
N LEU A 74 2.43 5.34 8.31
CA LEU A 74 1.74 4.10 8.01
C LEU A 74 1.08 3.50 9.25
N LEU A 75 -0.21 3.20 9.14
CA LEU A 75 -0.97 2.50 10.16
C LEU A 75 -1.06 1.02 9.79
N SER A 76 -0.58 0.16 10.67
CA SER A 76 -0.62 -1.29 10.52
C SER A 76 -1.67 -1.88 11.44
N PHE A 77 -2.59 -2.66 10.88
CA PHE A 77 -3.55 -3.46 11.64
C PHE A 77 -3.26 -4.94 11.41
N TYR A 78 -3.30 -5.70 12.50
CA TYR A 78 -3.13 -7.14 12.50
C TYR A 78 -4.42 -7.76 13.03
N TYR A 79 -5.03 -8.62 12.23
CA TYR A 79 -6.13 -9.47 12.68
C TYR A 79 -5.65 -10.91 12.64
N VAL A 80 -5.69 -11.59 13.77
CA VAL A 80 -5.24 -12.98 13.89
C VAL A 80 -6.48 -13.86 14.08
N PRO A 81 -7.12 -14.34 13.00
CA PRO A 81 -8.08 -15.44 13.10
C PRO A 81 -7.36 -16.71 13.57
N ASN A 82 -8.14 -17.70 14.02
CA ASN A 82 -7.66 -19.05 14.36
C ASN A 82 -6.88 -19.76 13.21
N SER A 83 -6.80 -19.16 12.02
CA SER A 83 -6.22 -19.71 10.78
C SER A 83 -4.98 -18.96 10.25
N GLY A 84 -4.45 -17.93 10.93
CA GLY A 84 -3.21 -17.21 10.52
C GLY A 84 -3.36 -15.67 10.48
N PRO A 85 -2.26 -14.89 10.30
CA PRO A 85 -2.27 -13.42 10.50
C PRO A 85 -2.65 -12.61 9.25
N PHE A 86 -3.82 -11.95 9.28
CA PHE A 86 -4.27 -10.95 8.30
C PHE A 86 -3.67 -9.57 8.59
N PHE A 87 -3.15 -8.91 7.56
CA PHE A 87 -2.45 -7.62 7.66
C PHE A 87 -3.09 -6.55 6.77
N ILE A 88 -3.35 -5.39 7.37
CA ILE A 88 -3.79 -4.18 6.66
C ILE A 88 -2.77 -3.07 6.91
N CYS A 89 -2.37 -2.41 5.83
CA CYS A 89 -1.42 -1.31 5.79
C CYS A 89 -2.14 -0.08 5.24
N CYS A 90 -2.38 0.96 6.04
CA CYS A 90 -3.09 2.16 5.60
C CYS A 90 -2.20 3.41 5.65
N GLY A 91 -2.01 4.05 4.50
CA GLY A 91 -1.35 5.33 4.35
C GLY A 91 -2.33 6.47 4.25
N ARG A 92 -2.41 7.33 5.27
CA ARG A 92 -3.17 8.59 5.16
C ARG A 92 -2.46 9.50 4.14
N GLY A 93 -3.19 9.95 3.12
CA GLY A 93 -2.76 11.12 2.36
C GLY A 93 -2.73 12.33 3.28
N LYS A 94 -1.72 13.19 3.19
CA LYS A 94 -1.79 14.52 3.83
C LYS A 94 -3.04 15.20 3.27
N HIS A 95 -4.05 15.37 4.12
CA HIS A 95 -5.19 16.19 3.81
C HIS A 95 -4.65 17.61 3.61
N ARG A 96 -4.74 18.13 2.39
CA ARG A 96 -4.48 19.55 2.14
C ARG A 96 -5.72 20.28 2.63
N ASP A 97 -5.72 20.62 3.92
CA ASP A 97 -6.67 21.57 4.47
C ASP A 97 -6.50 22.86 3.67
N HIS A 98 -7.57 23.24 2.95
CA HIS A 98 -7.70 24.52 2.27
C HIS A 98 -8.11 25.58 3.28
#